data_AF-A0A8H6R9E3-F1
#
_entry.id   AF-A0A8H6R9E3-F1
#
_cell.length_a   1.000
_cell.length_b   1.000
_cell.length_c   1.000
_cell.angle_alpha   90.00
_cell.angle_beta   90.00
_cell.angle_gamma   90.00
#
_symmetry.space_group_name_H-M   'P 1'
#
loop_
_entity.id
_entity.type
_entity.pdbx_description
1 polymer ?
#
loop_
_entity_poly.entity_id
_entity_poly.type
_entity_poly.pdbx_seq_one_letter_code
_entity_poly.pdbx_strand_id
1 'polypeptide(L)'
;MSQRALRQLSLRTPARSFATSRSIMAAQQQPPIEASKVISETAKAEGGPEKGSLSAQMQSQVGKTQNFEQAAQEISSKMSSNPSSITSQDAAYLKSREARATGQAQPPSDSLSADAQRLASANEGATAPNSKSASSMTSEEQSASDRIENFEQVAENVAEKMKRDPNSLTKEEADLMHSREQRAFGTTSKGGIASQAQSLADENEK
;
A
#
# COMPACT_ATOMS: atom_id res chain seq x y z
N MET A 1 68.65 48.91 -9.63
CA MET A 1 69.55 47.79 -10.02
C MET A 1 68.98 46.53 -9.38
N SER A 2 68.13 45.76 -10.09
CA SER A 2 68.48 44.45 -10.72
C SER A 2 69.25 43.54 -9.77
N GLN A 3 68.78 42.33 -9.39
CA GLN A 3 68.48 41.17 -10.25
C GLN A 3 67.36 40.30 -9.59
N ARG A 4 66.27 39.87 -10.26
CA ARG A 4 66.09 38.79 -11.25
C ARG A 4 66.55 37.39 -10.79
N ALA A 5 65.60 36.52 -10.42
CA ALA A 5 65.63 35.10 -10.74
C ALA A 5 64.18 34.55 -10.86
N LEU A 6 63.86 34.07 -12.06
CA LEU A 6 62.62 33.46 -12.50
C LEU A 6 62.63 31.94 -12.25
N ARG A 7 61.50 31.37 -11.85
CA ARG A 7 61.02 30.02 -12.21
C ARG A 7 59.48 30.06 -12.08
N GLN A 8 58.70 30.24 -13.14
CA GLN A 8 58.22 29.21 -14.08
C GLN A 8 57.77 27.92 -13.37
N LEU A 9 56.45 27.70 -13.24
CA LEU A 9 55.73 26.77 -14.13
C LEU A 9 54.21 26.85 -13.94
N SER A 10 53.53 27.07 -15.06
CA SER A 10 52.09 26.95 -15.27
C SER A 10 51.61 25.51 -15.06
N LEU A 11 50.36 25.30 -14.62
CA LEU A 11 49.31 24.60 -15.39
C LEU A 11 48.14 24.12 -14.50
N ARG A 12 46.94 24.45 -14.98
CA ARG A 12 45.68 23.67 -14.92
C ARG A 12 45.00 23.42 -13.57
N THR A 13 43.89 24.12 -13.41
CA THR A 13 42.64 23.56 -12.88
C THR A 13 42.29 22.22 -13.51
N PRO A 14 41.59 21.35 -12.76
CA PRO A 14 40.28 20.96 -13.25
C PRO A 14 39.18 21.07 -12.18
N ALA A 15 38.00 21.38 -12.71
CA ALA A 15 36.72 21.37 -12.04
C ALA A 15 36.24 19.94 -11.70
N ARG A 16 35.30 19.90 -10.73
CA ARG A 16 34.24 18.89 -10.52
C ARG A 16 34.67 17.42 -10.40
N SER A 17 34.36 16.84 -9.25
CA SER A 17 33.42 15.72 -9.18
C SER A 17 32.92 15.55 -7.75
N PHE A 18 31.63 15.82 -7.52
CA PHE A 18 30.91 15.28 -6.38
C PHE A 18 30.81 13.77 -6.63
N ALA A 19 31.66 13.01 -5.96
CA ALA A 19 31.53 11.57 -5.91
C ALA A 19 30.29 11.25 -5.06
N THR A 20 29.18 11.00 -5.74
CA THR A 20 28.08 10.19 -5.23
C THR A 20 28.69 8.89 -4.68
N SER A 21 28.70 8.72 -3.36
CA SER A 21 29.01 7.45 -2.71
C SER A 21 27.90 6.45 -3.06
N ARG A 22 27.97 5.93 -4.29
CA ARG A 22 27.21 4.77 -4.75
C ARG A 22 27.89 3.56 -4.12
N SER A 23 27.58 3.31 -2.84
CA SER A 23 27.94 2.06 -2.20
C SER A 23 27.04 0.97 -2.79
N ILE A 24 27.46 0.46 -3.94
CA ILE A 24 27.08 -0.83 -4.47
C ILE A 24 27.53 -1.90 -3.47
N MET A 25 26.71 -2.14 -2.44
CA MET A 25 26.72 -3.42 -1.75
C MET A 25 26.13 -4.42 -2.75
N ALA A 26 27.02 -4.91 -3.62
CA ALA A 26 26.82 -6.13 -4.37
C ALA A 26 26.39 -7.18 -3.34
N ALA A 27 25.10 -7.56 -3.40
CA ALA A 27 24.63 -8.82 -2.88
C ALA A 27 25.44 -9.88 -3.62
N GLN A 28 26.55 -10.27 -3.00
CA GLN A 28 27.45 -11.28 -3.49
C GLN A 28 26.64 -12.57 -3.46
N GLN A 29 26.10 -12.93 -4.62
CA GLN A 29 25.68 -14.29 -4.95
C GLN A 29 26.86 -15.20 -4.70
N GLN A 30 26.99 -15.72 -3.47
CA GLN A 30 27.87 -16.85 -3.21
C GLN A 30 27.06 -18.13 -3.49
N PRO A 31 27.62 -19.08 -4.26
CA PRO A 31 26.97 -20.35 -4.54
C PRO A 31 26.75 -21.14 -3.23
N PRO A 32 25.71 -21.99 -3.16
CA PRO A 32 25.29 -22.68 -1.93
C PRO A 32 26.37 -23.58 -1.29
N ILE A 33 27.43 -23.90 -2.03
CA ILE A 33 28.53 -24.76 -1.61
C ILE A 33 29.46 -24.05 -0.63
N GLU A 34 29.73 -22.76 -0.82
CA GLU A 34 30.65 -21.98 0.03
C GLU A 34 30.03 -21.63 1.39
N ALA A 35 28.73 -21.28 1.42
CA ALA A 35 28.05 -20.96 2.68
C ALA A 35 28.07 -22.14 3.66
N SER A 36 27.82 -23.37 3.18
CA SER A 36 27.85 -24.57 4.04
C SER A 36 29.24 -24.83 4.65
N LYS A 37 30.31 -24.54 3.89
CA LYS A 37 31.69 -24.75 4.29
C LYS A 37 32.12 -23.73 5.34
N VAL A 38 31.82 -22.44 5.11
CA VAL A 38 32.10 -21.36 6.08
C VAL A 38 31.32 -21.62 7.37
N ILE A 39 30.05 -22.05 7.30
CA ILE A 39 29.28 -22.34 8.51
C ILE A 39 29.86 -23.54 9.28
N SER A 40 30.35 -24.56 8.58
CA SER A 40 31.01 -25.71 9.22
C SER A 40 32.32 -25.32 9.89
N GLU A 41 33.12 -24.46 9.27
CA GLU A 41 34.36 -23.93 9.85
C GLU A 41 34.06 -23.06 11.09
N THR A 42 33.08 -22.17 11.02
CA THR A 42 32.63 -21.36 12.16
C THR A 42 32.09 -22.23 13.29
N ALA A 43 31.27 -23.25 12.99
CA ALA A 43 30.74 -24.16 14.00
C ALA A 43 31.86 -24.97 14.68
N LYS A 44 32.89 -25.40 13.94
CA LYS A 44 34.06 -26.08 14.53
C LYS A 44 34.88 -25.16 15.43
N ALA A 45 35.01 -23.88 15.07
CA ALA A 45 35.68 -22.89 15.90
C ALA A 45 34.91 -22.57 17.19
N GLU A 46 33.58 -22.65 17.16
CA GLU A 46 32.69 -22.39 18.31
C GLU A 46 32.36 -23.63 19.16
N GLY A 47 32.89 -24.81 18.81
CA GLY A 47 32.60 -26.06 19.54
C GLY A 47 31.26 -26.72 19.19
N GLY A 48 30.56 -26.21 18.17
CA GLY A 48 29.32 -26.75 17.63
C GLY A 48 28.27 -25.66 17.38
N PRO A 49 27.20 -25.96 16.61
CA PRO A 49 26.09 -25.05 16.43
C PRO A 49 25.22 -25.01 17.70
N GLU A 50 25.60 -24.16 18.66
CA GLU A 50 24.78 -23.89 19.84
C GLU A 50 23.77 -22.76 19.58
N LYS A 51 22.63 -22.77 20.27
CA LYS A 51 21.59 -21.74 20.13
C LYS A 51 22.15 -20.36 20.48
N GLY A 52 22.26 -19.48 19.48
CA GLY A 52 22.80 -18.12 19.64
C GLY A 52 24.23 -17.92 19.12
N SER A 53 24.94 -19.00 18.79
CA SER A 53 26.27 -18.97 18.17
C SER A 53 26.26 -18.31 16.78
N LEU A 54 27.43 -17.83 16.32
CA LEU A 54 27.56 -17.22 15.00
C LEU A 54 27.19 -18.22 13.90
N SER A 55 27.61 -19.48 14.04
CA SER A 55 27.26 -20.57 13.14
C SER A 55 25.74 -20.81 13.10
N ALA A 56 25.04 -20.76 14.23
CA ALA A 56 23.58 -20.86 14.27
C ALA A 56 22.88 -19.64 13.65
N GLN A 57 23.42 -18.43 13.82
CA GLN A 57 22.92 -17.22 13.17
C GLN A 57 23.09 -17.31 11.64
N MET A 58 24.24 -17.80 11.17
CA MET A 58 24.50 -18.00 9.75
C MET A 58 23.57 -19.06 9.16
N GLN A 59 23.35 -20.19 9.83
CA GLN A 59 22.35 -21.19 9.42
C GLN A 59 20.95 -20.58 9.34
N SER A 60 20.55 -19.80 10.36
CA SER A 60 19.25 -19.12 10.39
C SER A 60 19.10 -18.15 9.22
N GLN A 61 20.14 -17.40 8.90
CA GLN A 61 20.14 -16.44 7.79
C GLN A 61 19.99 -17.15 6.44
N VAL A 62 20.74 -18.24 6.22
CA VAL A 62 20.62 -19.08 5.02
C VAL A 62 19.21 -19.66 4.89
N GLY A 63 18.63 -20.12 5.99
CA GLY A 63 17.24 -20.60 5.99
C GLY A 63 16.25 -19.50 5.61
N LYS A 64 16.42 -18.26 6.10
CA LYS A 64 15.54 -17.14 5.75
C LYS A 64 15.65 -16.77 4.28
N THR A 65 16.86 -16.72 3.73
CA THR A 65 17.08 -16.38 2.31
C THR A 65 16.50 -17.45 1.40
N GLN A 66 16.71 -18.73 1.70
CA GLN A 66 16.12 -19.83 0.91
C GLN A 66 14.59 -19.83 0.97
N ASN A 67 14.01 -19.62 2.15
CA ASN A 67 12.55 -19.52 2.29
C ASN A 67 11.96 -18.34 1.49
N PHE A 68 12.69 -17.21 1.44
CA PHE A 68 12.29 -16.07 0.61
C PHE A 68 12.39 -16.39 -0.87
N GLU A 69 13.50 -16.98 -1.31
CA GLU A 69 13.73 -17.33 -2.71
C GLU A 69 12.69 -18.33 -3.23
N GLN A 70 12.33 -19.35 -2.44
CA GLN A 70 11.26 -20.29 -2.78
C GLN A 70 9.91 -19.57 -2.92
N ALA A 71 9.55 -18.72 -1.96
CA ALA A 71 8.32 -17.93 -2.04
C ALA A 71 8.32 -16.99 -3.26
N ALA A 72 9.45 -16.35 -3.56
CA ALA A 72 9.61 -15.48 -4.70
C ALA A 72 9.40 -16.21 -6.02
N GLN A 73 9.97 -17.41 -6.17
CA GLN A 73 9.80 -18.24 -7.37
C GLN A 73 8.34 -18.68 -7.54
N GLU A 74 7.69 -19.11 -6.47
CA GLU A 74 6.28 -19.52 -6.50
C GLU A 74 5.38 -18.36 -6.93
N ILE A 75 5.50 -17.21 -6.27
CA ILE A 75 4.66 -16.05 -6.57
C ILE A 75 5.02 -15.46 -7.95
N SER A 76 6.29 -15.40 -8.34
CA SER A 76 6.69 -14.97 -9.69
C SER A 76 6.10 -15.87 -10.79
N SER A 77 6.04 -17.19 -10.53
CA SER A 77 5.43 -18.13 -11.47
C SER A 77 3.92 -17.93 -11.56
N LYS A 78 3.24 -17.69 -10.42
CA LYS A 78 1.82 -17.34 -10.39
C LYS A 78 1.56 -16.01 -11.10
N MET A 79 2.38 -14.99 -10.88
CA MET A 79 2.25 -13.69 -11.56
C MET A 79 2.37 -13.83 -13.07
N SER A 80 3.31 -14.65 -13.54
CA SER A 80 3.56 -14.84 -14.97
C SER A 80 2.48 -15.70 -15.64
N SER A 81 1.95 -16.71 -14.92
CA SER A 81 0.99 -17.66 -15.48
C SER A 81 -0.46 -17.17 -15.37
N ASN A 82 -0.81 -16.61 -14.21
CA ASN A 82 -2.14 -16.11 -13.92
C ASN A 82 -2.06 -14.93 -12.93
N PRO A 83 -1.77 -13.72 -13.43
CA PRO A 83 -1.63 -12.53 -12.57
C PRO A 83 -2.91 -12.21 -11.80
N SER A 84 -4.08 -12.59 -12.32
CA SER A 84 -5.39 -12.38 -11.68
C SER A 84 -5.64 -13.29 -10.47
N SER A 85 -4.84 -14.36 -10.31
CA SER A 85 -4.92 -15.26 -9.16
C SER A 85 -4.13 -14.79 -7.94
N ILE A 86 -3.33 -13.73 -8.08
CA ILE A 86 -2.52 -13.18 -7.00
C ILE A 86 -3.42 -12.49 -5.96
N THR A 87 -3.32 -12.93 -4.72
CA THR A 87 -4.11 -12.42 -3.59
C THR A 87 -3.29 -11.51 -2.66
N SER A 88 -3.96 -10.74 -1.80
CA SER A 88 -3.26 -9.98 -0.74
C SER A 88 -2.48 -10.87 0.22
N GLN A 89 -2.94 -12.11 0.43
CA GLN A 89 -2.25 -13.10 1.26
C GLN A 89 -0.92 -13.53 0.63
N ASP A 90 -0.89 -13.77 -0.68
CA ASP A 90 0.34 -14.10 -1.40
C ASP A 90 1.37 -12.95 -1.30
N ALA A 91 0.90 -11.72 -1.51
CA ALA A 91 1.75 -10.53 -1.40
C ALA A 91 2.27 -10.31 0.04
N ALA A 92 1.43 -10.49 1.05
CA ALA A 92 1.81 -10.37 2.45
C ALA A 92 2.80 -11.47 2.87
N TYR A 93 2.59 -12.69 2.38
CA TYR A 93 3.50 -13.82 2.60
C TYR A 93 4.89 -13.52 2.06
N LEU A 94 4.98 -13.08 0.80
CA LEU A 94 6.24 -12.75 0.15
C LEU A 94 6.96 -11.59 0.85
N LYS A 95 6.22 -10.52 1.18
CA LYS A 95 6.74 -9.36 1.91
C LYS A 95 7.33 -9.72 3.28
N SER A 96 6.67 -10.60 4.03
CA SER A 96 7.16 -11.08 5.33
C SER A 96 8.46 -11.85 5.20
N ARG A 97 8.60 -12.68 4.17
CA ARG A 97 9.84 -13.43 3.90
C ARG A 97 10.97 -12.51 3.46
N GLU A 98 10.67 -11.54 2.60
CA GLU A 98 11.65 -10.53 2.16
C GLU A 98 12.17 -9.73 3.36
N ALA A 99 11.28 -9.29 4.26
CA ALA A 99 11.66 -8.54 5.46
C ALA A 99 12.56 -9.36 6.40
N ARG A 100 12.31 -10.67 6.51
CA ARG A 100 13.14 -11.56 7.32
C ARG A 100 14.50 -11.85 6.67
N ALA A 101 14.55 -11.95 5.35
CA ALA A 101 15.79 -12.21 4.61
C ALA A 101 16.69 -10.97 4.54
N THR A 102 16.12 -9.79 4.28
CA THR A 102 16.84 -8.53 4.11
C THR A 102 17.03 -7.75 5.42
N GLY A 103 16.23 -8.05 6.44
CA GLY A 103 16.18 -7.28 7.69
C GLY A 103 15.47 -5.94 7.56
N GLN A 104 14.91 -5.61 6.39
CA GLN A 104 14.19 -4.35 6.17
C GLN A 104 12.69 -4.53 6.35
N ALA A 105 12.07 -3.68 7.18
CA ALA A 105 10.63 -3.77 7.46
C ALA A 105 9.76 -3.47 6.22
N GLN A 106 10.25 -2.63 5.31
CA GLN A 106 9.61 -2.38 4.03
C GLN A 106 10.52 -2.81 2.89
N PRO A 107 10.00 -3.62 1.96
CA PRO A 107 10.72 -3.94 0.75
C PRO A 107 10.80 -2.70 -0.16
N PRO A 108 11.84 -2.60 -1.01
CA PRO A 108 11.95 -1.51 -1.97
C PRO A 108 10.76 -1.49 -2.94
N SER A 109 10.44 -0.31 -3.50
CA SER A 109 9.32 -0.13 -4.44
C SER A 109 9.44 -0.94 -5.73
N ASP A 110 10.68 -1.34 -6.05
CA ASP A 110 11.06 -2.09 -7.25
C ASP A 110 11.22 -3.60 -6.94
N SER A 111 10.79 -4.05 -5.75
CA SER A 111 10.87 -5.45 -5.37
C SER A 111 9.69 -6.27 -5.91
N LEU A 112 9.91 -7.57 -6.04
CA LEU A 112 8.88 -8.54 -6.40
C LEU A 112 7.69 -8.51 -5.41
N SER A 113 7.92 -8.24 -4.12
CA SER A 113 6.83 -8.10 -3.13
C SER A 113 5.99 -6.84 -3.40
N ALA A 114 6.62 -5.75 -3.85
CA ALA A 114 5.90 -4.55 -4.23
C ALA A 114 5.05 -4.79 -5.49
N ASP A 115 5.58 -5.50 -6.49
CA ASP A 115 4.81 -5.93 -7.66
C ASP A 115 3.65 -6.88 -7.30
N ALA A 116 3.90 -7.84 -6.40
CA ALA A 116 2.88 -8.76 -5.90
C ALA A 116 1.74 -7.99 -5.24
N GLN A 117 2.08 -7.01 -4.41
CA GLN A 117 1.11 -6.18 -3.72
C GLN A 117 0.31 -5.32 -4.71
N ARG A 118 0.96 -4.74 -5.72
CA ARG A 118 0.28 -3.98 -6.79
C ARG A 118 -0.74 -4.85 -7.52
N LEU A 119 -0.34 -6.05 -7.94
CA LEU A 119 -1.22 -7.00 -8.64
C LEU A 119 -2.36 -7.49 -7.74
N ALA A 120 -2.07 -7.85 -6.49
CA ALA A 120 -3.07 -8.25 -5.51
C ALA A 120 -4.11 -7.14 -5.30
N SER A 121 -3.67 -5.89 -5.08
CA SER A 121 -4.56 -4.75 -4.90
C SER A 121 -5.37 -4.45 -6.16
N ALA A 122 -4.81 -4.67 -7.36
CA ALA A 122 -5.57 -4.54 -8.61
C ALA A 122 -6.66 -5.62 -8.74
N ASN A 123 -6.35 -6.87 -8.37
CA ASN A 123 -7.31 -7.98 -8.41
C ASN A 123 -8.40 -7.85 -7.35
N GLU A 124 -8.03 -7.43 -6.13
CA GLU A 124 -8.98 -7.16 -5.04
C GLU A 124 -9.80 -5.91 -5.31
N GLY A 125 -9.22 -4.86 -5.90
CA GLY A 125 -9.97 -3.67 -6.34
C GLY A 125 -11.00 -3.97 -7.43
N ALA A 126 -10.82 -5.06 -8.19
CA ALA A 126 -11.80 -5.55 -9.15
C ALA A 126 -12.87 -6.49 -8.54
N THR A 127 -12.65 -7.02 -7.33
CA THR A 127 -13.51 -8.05 -6.70
C THR A 127 -14.07 -7.67 -5.32
N ALA A 128 -13.59 -6.61 -4.70
CA ALA A 128 -14.08 -6.09 -3.43
C ALA A 128 -14.97 -4.86 -3.68
N PRO A 129 -16.17 -4.77 -3.07
CA PRO A 129 -16.89 -3.51 -3.01
C PRO A 129 -16.05 -2.51 -2.20
N ASN A 130 -15.46 -1.57 -2.93
CA ASN A 130 -15.05 -0.24 -2.53
C ASN A 130 -14.84 -0.03 -1.01
N SER A 131 -13.71 -0.50 -0.47
CA SER A 131 -13.11 0.16 0.69
C SER A 131 -11.60 0.04 0.60
N LYS A 132 -10.90 1.17 0.60
CA LYS A 132 -9.42 1.32 0.66
C LYS A 132 -8.63 1.27 -0.65
N SER A 133 -9.21 1.66 -1.78
CA SER A 133 -8.38 2.26 -2.84
C SER A 133 -8.29 3.76 -2.58
N ALA A 134 -7.23 4.16 -1.87
CA ALA A 134 -6.81 5.55 -1.77
C ALA A 134 -6.26 6.01 -3.13
N SER A 135 -7.14 6.16 -4.11
CA SER A 135 -6.92 7.15 -5.16
C SER A 135 -7.04 8.53 -4.50
N SER A 136 -6.16 9.43 -4.93
CA SER A 136 -5.96 10.79 -4.44
C SER A 136 -7.22 11.67 -4.48
N MET A 137 -8.18 11.39 -3.61
CA MET A 137 -9.23 12.34 -3.23
C MET A 137 -8.72 13.07 -2.00
N THR A 138 -8.80 14.40 -2.01
CA THR A 138 -8.56 15.18 -0.81
C THR A 138 -9.54 14.74 0.29
N SER A 139 -9.19 14.90 1.57
CA SER A 139 -10.12 14.54 2.66
C SER A 139 -11.46 15.28 2.54
N GLU A 140 -11.44 16.45 1.91
CA GLU A 140 -12.59 17.28 1.57
C GLU A 140 -13.46 16.63 0.47
N GLU A 141 -12.88 16.08 -0.59
CA GLU A 141 -13.60 15.37 -1.66
C GLU A 141 -14.17 14.03 -1.20
N GLN A 142 -13.46 13.31 -0.32
CA GLN A 142 -14.00 12.11 0.32
C GLN A 142 -15.21 12.46 1.17
N SER A 143 -15.09 13.49 2.02
CA SER A 143 -16.19 13.98 2.86
C SER A 143 -17.37 14.52 2.04
N ALA A 144 -17.14 15.07 0.85
CA ALA A 144 -18.20 15.51 -0.05
C ALA A 144 -18.91 14.31 -0.68
N SER A 145 -18.16 13.33 -1.18
CA SER A 145 -18.68 12.09 -1.76
C SER A 145 -19.50 11.30 -0.75
N ASP A 146 -18.99 11.14 0.48
CA ASP A 146 -19.69 10.47 1.57
C ASP A 146 -21.03 11.16 1.87
N ARG A 147 -21.08 12.50 1.89
CA ARG A 147 -22.33 13.24 2.14
C ARG A 147 -23.36 13.01 1.04
N ILE A 148 -22.92 12.93 -0.22
CA ILE A 148 -23.79 12.65 -1.37
C ILE A 148 -24.32 11.21 -1.27
N GLU A 149 -23.46 10.21 -1.06
CA GLU A 149 -23.90 8.81 -0.94
C GLU A 149 -24.87 8.61 0.24
N ASN A 150 -24.59 9.21 1.39
CA ASN A 150 -25.50 9.17 2.54
C ASN A 150 -26.86 9.79 2.22
N PHE A 151 -26.91 10.83 1.37
CA PHE A 151 -28.17 11.41 0.93
C PHE A 151 -28.89 10.48 -0.04
N GLU A 152 -28.21 9.93 -1.05
CA GLU A 152 -28.80 9.04 -2.04
C GLU A 152 -29.43 7.82 -1.40
N GLN A 153 -28.75 7.17 -0.45
CA GLN A 153 -29.30 6.01 0.27
C GLN A 153 -30.61 6.32 1.01
N VAL A 154 -30.66 7.48 1.68
CA VAL A 154 -31.88 7.91 2.38
C VAL A 154 -32.97 8.30 1.38
N ALA A 155 -32.60 9.00 0.30
CA ALA A 155 -33.53 9.41 -0.74
C ALA A 155 -34.17 8.21 -1.44
N GLU A 156 -33.42 7.14 -1.71
CA GLU A 156 -33.94 5.89 -2.26
C GLU A 156 -34.93 5.23 -1.31
N ASN A 157 -34.59 5.09 -0.03
CA ASN A 157 -35.48 4.47 0.96
C ASN A 157 -36.80 5.25 1.10
N VAL A 158 -36.71 6.58 1.20
CA VAL A 158 -37.86 7.46 1.32
C VAL A 158 -38.69 7.44 0.03
N ALA A 159 -38.06 7.52 -1.14
CA ALA A 159 -38.76 7.47 -2.43
C ALA A 159 -39.45 6.12 -2.67
N GLU A 160 -38.86 5.00 -2.22
CA GLU A 160 -39.51 3.70 -2.28
C GLU A 160 -40.75 3.65 -1.38
N LYS A 161 -40.65 4.17 -0.15
CA LYS A 161 -41.79 4.27 0.78
C LYS A 161 -42.89 5.15 0.24
N MET A 162 -42.57 6.33 -0.30
CA MET A 162 -43.53 7.23 -0.94
C MET A 162 -44.32 6.53 -2.07
N LYS A 163 -43.66 5.65 -2.84
CA LYS A 163 -44.31 4.90 -3.93
C LYS A 163 -45.16 3.73 -3.44
N ARG A 164 -44.69 3.04 -2.40
CA ARG A 164 -45.31 1.79 -1.93
C ARG A 164 -46.43 2.03 -0.93
N ASP A 165 -46.17 2.87 0.06
CA ASP A 165 -47.09 3.21 1.13
C ASP A 165 -46.78 4.64 1.63
N PRO A 166 -47.33 5.66 0.96
CA PRO A 166 -47.07 7.06 1.34
C PRO A 166 -47.56 7.40 2.74
N ASN A 167 -48.54 6.67 3.29
CA ASN A 167 -49.10 6.89 4.63
C ASN A 167 -48.18 6.37 5.76
N SER A 168 -47.22 5.52 5.41
CA SER A 168 -46.25 4.96 6.36
C SER A 168 -45.05 5.88 6.62
N LEU A 169 -44.92 6.96 5.86
CA LEU A 169 -43.78 7.86 5.91
C LEU A 169 -43.88 8.77 7.14
N THR A 170 -42.86 8.74 8.01
CA THR A 170 -42.85 9.48 9.27
C THR A 170 -42.09 10.80 9.18
N LYS A 171 -42.35 11.70 10.13
CA LYS A 171 -41.67 12.99 10.24
C LYS A 171 -40.17 12.85 10.40
N GLU A 172 -39.73 11.89 11.20
CA GLU A 172 -38.30 11.64 11.44
C GLU A 172 -37.56 11.25 10.16
N GLU A 173 -38.21 10.48 9.28
CA GLU A 173 -37.64 10.07 7.99
C GLU A 173 -37.54 11.26 7.03
N ALA A 174 -38.57 12.10 7.00
CA ALA A 174 -38.56 13.34 6.22
C ALA A 174 -37.50 14.33 6.73
N ASP A 175 -37.34 14.47 8.05
CA ASP A 175 -36.36 15.35 8.68
C ASP A 175 -34.93 14.85 8.47
N LEU A 176 -34.73 13.53 8.59
CA LEU A 176 -33.46 12.89 8.27
C LEU A 176 -33.08 13.17 6.83
N MET A 177 -34.00 12.97 5.88
CA MET A 177 -33.76 13.23 4.47
C MET A 177 -33.41 14.69 4.21
N HIS A 178 -34.16 15.64 4.78
CA HIS A 178 -33.91 17.08 4.65
C HIS A 178 -32.52 17.46 5.17
N SER A 179 -32.13 16.94 6.35
CA SER A 179 -30.81 17.14 6.94
C SER A 179 -29.69 16.61 6.03
N ARG A 180 -29.89 15.46 5.37
CA ARG A 180 -28.90 14.89 4.45
C ARG A 180 -28.78 15.71 3.17
N GLU A 181 -29.89 16.17 2.59
CA GLU A 181 -29.87 17.04 1.40
C GLU A 181 -29.12 18.35 1.71
N GLN A 182 -29.43 18.96 2.86
CA GLN A 182 -28.79 20.20 3.29
C GLN A 182 -27.28 20.03 3.54
N ARG A 183 -26.84 18.86 4.03
CA ARG A 183 -25.40 18.58 4.20
C ARG A 183 -24.70 18.30 2.88
N ALA A 184 -25.36 17.63 1.94
CA ALA A 184 -24.80 17.26 0.64
C ALA A 184 -24.73 18.46 -0.31
N PHE A 185 -25.82 19.22 -0.44
CA PHE A 185 -25.95 20.28 -1.45
C PHE A 185 -26.05 21.69 -0.88
N GLY A 186 -26.22 21.85 0.44
CA GLY A 186 -26.35 23.16 1.08
C GLY A 186 -27.70 23.85 0.87
N THR A 187 -28.59 23.26 0.07
CA THR A 187 -29.93 23.77 -0.21
C THR A 187 -30.88 22.60 -0.43
N THR A 188 -32.15 22.81 -0.11
CA THR A 188 -33.23 21.87 -0.45
C THR A 188 -33.93 22.33 -1.72
N SER A 189 -34.08 21.43 -2.70
CA SER A 189 -34.79 21.77 -3.94
C SER A 189 -36.30 21.86 -3.69
N LYS A 190 -36.92 22.99 -4.03
CA LYS A 190 -38.37 23.15 -3.93
C LYS A 190 -39.07 22.16 -4.86
N GLY A 191 -39.89 21.28 -4.29
CA GLY A 191 -40.57 20.20 -5.03
C GLY A 191 -39.70 18.97 -5.27
N GLY A 192 -38.47 18.95 -4.77
CA GLY A 192 -37.62 17.75 -4.72
C GLY A 192 -38.15 16.71 -3.72
N ILE A 193 -37.53 15.53 -3.70
CA ILE A 193 -38.01 14.38 -2.91
C ILE A 193 -38.11 14.74 -1.42
N ALA A 194 -37.19 15.53 -0.84
CA ALA A 194 -37.28 15.89 0.58
C ALA A 194 -38.45 16.85 0.88
N SER A 195 -38.73 17.78 -0.03
CA SER A 195 -39.91 18.66 0.09
C SER A 195 -41.21 17.85 0.01
N GLN A 196 -41.26 16.85 -0.87
CA GLN A 196 -42.41 15.97 -1.02
C GLN A 196 -42.57 15.06 0.19
N ALA A 197 -41.47 14.50 0.72
CA ALA A 197 -41.46 13.68 1.92
C ALA A 197 -41.98 14.45 3.14
N GLN A 198 -41.56 15.71 3.33
CA GLN A 198 -42.07 16.58 4.38
C GLN A 198 -43.58 16.84 4.24
N SER A 199 -44.05 17.12 3.02
CA SER A 199 -45.47 17.35 2.78
C SER A 199 -46.33 16.11 3.08
N LEU A 200 -45.87 14.92 2.68
CA LEU A 200 -46.56 13.66 2.97
C LEU A 200 -46.50 13.32 4.47
N ALA A 201 -45.37 13.52 5.14
CA ALA A 201 -45.26 13.32 6.58
C ALA A 201 -46.24 14.23 7.34
N ASP A 202 -46.31 15.52 7.00
CA ASP A 202 -47.24 16.47 7.60
C ASP A 202 -48.72 16.14 7.31
N GLU A 203 -49.02 15.46 6.20
CA GLU A 203 -50.35 14.93 5.90
C GLU A 203 -50.67 13.68 6.73
N ASN A 204 -49.69 12.81 6.97
CA ASN A 204 -49.86 11.60 7.77
C ASN A 204 -49.98 11.88 9.28
N GLU A 205 -49.48 13.01 9.76
CA GLU A 205 -49.60 13.46 11.15
C GLU A 205 -50.95 14.12 11.49
N LYS A 206 -51.82 14.35 10.49
CA LYS A 206 -53.15 14.97 10.67
C LYS A 206 -54.26 13.96 10.94
#